data_AF-A0AAE2QPL7-F1
#
_entry.id   AF-A0AAE2QPL7-F1
#
_cell.length_a   1.000
_cell.length_b   1.000
_cell.length_c   1.000
_cell.angle_alpha   90.00
_cell.angle_beta   90.00
_cell.angle_gamma   90.00
#
_symmetry.space_group_name_H-M   'P 1'
#
loop_
_entity.id
_entity.type
_entity.pdbx_description
1 polymer ?
#
loop_
_entity_poly.entity_id
_entity_poly.type
_entity_poly.pdbx_seq_one_letter_code
_entity_poly.pdbx_strand_id
1 'polypeptide(L)'
;MSIKPGSKYYPLFEHLQSCNSSAVTLTFAEIEALMGCSLPASTLKKKNWWSNRDSPSALQATAWVSAGYQIESIDLIQSLAMKDSIA
;
A
#
# COMPACT_ATOMS: atom_id res chain seq x y z
N MET A 1 8.78 -3.58 11.07
CA MET A 1 7.80 -3.01 12.02
C MET A 1 6.43 -3.57 11.68
N SER A 2 5.55 -3.79 12.64
CA SER A 2 4.19 -4.26 12.37
C SER A 2 3.22 -3.09 12.40
N ILE A 3 2.36 -2.97 11.38
CA ILE A 3 1.24 -2.03 11.40
C ILE A 3 0.26 -2.41 12.52
N LYS A 4 -0.28 -1.40 13.22
CA LYS A 4 -1.17 -1.60 14.37
C LYS A 4 -2.64 -1.38 14.00
N PRO A 5 -3.58 -2.13 14.61
CA PRO A 5 -5.01 -1.85 14.53
C PRO A 5 -5.29 -0.40 14.96
N GLY A 6 -6.02 0.35 14.15
CA GLY A 6 -6.27 1.79 14.35
C GLY A 6 -5.29 2.73 13.62
N SER A 7 -4.28 2.20 12.93
CA SER A 7 -3.49 3.00 11.98
C SER A 7 -4.33 3.34 10.74
N LYS A 8 -4.09 4.52 10.16
CA LYS A 8 -4.74 4.99 8.93
C LYS A 8 -4.64 3.98 7.77
N TYR A 9 -3.55 3.23 7.70
CA TYR A 9 -3.27 2.25 6.64
C TYR A 9 -3.61 0.81 7.04
N TYR A 10 -4.16 0.57 8.24
CA TYR A 10 -4.47 -0.77 8.71
C TYR A 10 -5.49 -1.52 7.83
N PRO A 11 -6.56 -0.87 7.32
CA PRO A 11 -7.50 -1.55 6.41
C PRO A 11 -6.85 -2.04 5.11
N LEU A 12 -5.86 -1.30 4.59
CA LEU A 12 -5.11 -1.71 3.41
C LEU A 12 -4.27 -2.97 3.69
N PHE A 13 -3.64 -3.03 4.87
CA PHE A 13 -2.90 -4.22 5.31
C PHE A 13 -3.81 -5.45 5.43
N GLU A 14 -4.97 -5.31 6.07
CA GLU A 14 -5.92 -6.43 6.19
C GLU A 14 -6.42 -6.90 4.83
N HIS A 15 -6.72 -5.96 3.93
CA HIS A 15 -7.15 -6.31 2.57
C HIS A 15 -6.08 -7.11 1.82
N LEU A 16 -4.83 -6.63 1.84
CA LEU A 16 -3.71 -7.33 1.20
C LEU A 16 -3.43 -8.69 1.83
N GLN A 17 -3.51 -8.81 3.15
CA GLN A 17 -3.34 -10.10 3.82
C GLN A 17 -4.46 -11.08 3.45
N SER A 18 -5.68 -10.60 3.25
CA SER A 18 -6.79 -11.41 2.75
C SER A 18 -6.67 -11.72 1.25
N CYS A 19 -5.91 -10.93 0.48
CA CYS A 19 -5.56 -11.27 -0.88
C CYS A 19 -4.55 -12.42 -0.84
N ASN A 20 -4.97 -13.62 -1.22
CA ASN A 20 -4.10 -14.79 -1.29
C ASN A 20 -3.48 -14.94 -2.70
N SER A 21 -3.13 -13.81 -3.33
CA SER A 21 -2.70 -13.74 -4.73
C SER A 21 -1.25 -13.31 -4.84
N SER A 22 -0.50 -13.92 -5.77
CA SER A 22 0.91 -13.56 -5.99
C SER A 22 1.12 -12.13 -6.47
N ALA A 23 0.09 -11.50 -7.05
CA ALA A 23 0.08 -10.10 -7.42
C ALA A 23 -1.31 -9.50 -7.19
N VAL A 24 -1.34 -8.25 -6.74
CA VAL A 24 -2.54 -7.48 -6.46
C VAL A 24 -2.39 -6.11 -7.09
N THR A 25 -3.33 -5.74 -7.95
CA THR A 25 -3.38 -4.40 -8.54
C THR A 25 -4.49 -3.62 -7.88
N LEU A 26 -4.16 -2.46 -7.31
CA LEU A 26 -5.13 -1.55 -6.71
C LEU A 26 -5.02 -0.18 -7.37
N THR A 27 -6.18 0.41 -7.65
CA THR A 27 -6.30 1.81 -8.05
C THR A 27 -6.19 2.73 -6.85
N PHE A 28 -5.85 4.00 -7.09
CA PHE A 28 -5.84 4.99 -5.99
C PHE A 28 -7.22 5.11 -5.34
N ALA A 29 -8.30 5.03 -6.12
CA ALA A 29 -9.66 5.09 -5.62
C ALA A 29 -10.00 3.90 -4.70
N GLU A 30 -9.57 2.68 -5.04
CA GLU A 30 -9.73 1.51 -4.16
C GLU A 30 -8.95 1.67 -2.86
N ILE A 31 -7.72 2.17 -2.94
CA ILE A 31 -6.89 2.43 -1.74
C ILE A 31 -7.57 3.48 -0.84
N GLU A 32 -8.08 4.57 -1.41
CA GLU A 32 -8.81 5.61 -0.70
C GLU A 32 -10.10 5.07 -0.07
N ALA A 33 -10.84 4.23 -0.79
CA ALA A 33 -12.06 3.59 -0.30
C ALA A 33 -11.77 2.64 0.87
N LEU A 34 -10.71 1.83 0.78
CA LEU A 34 -10.27 0.93 1.85
C LEU A 34 -9.89 1.70 3.12
N MET A 35 -9.15 2.80 2.97
CA MET A 35 -8.74 3.63 4.12
C MET A 35 -9.85 4.57 4.61
N GLY A 36 -10.93 4.74 3.85
CA GLY A 36 -11.99 5.73 4.12
C GLY A 36 -11.49 7.18 4.05
N CYS A 37 -10.41 7.45 3.32
CA CYS A 37 -9.81 8.77 3.24
C CYS A 37 -9.08 9.00 1.93
N SER A 38 -9.09 10.24 1.45
CA SER A 38 -8.39 10.60 0.23
C SER A 38 -6.87 10.67 0.41
N LEU A 39 -6.15 10.20 -0.59
CA LEU A 39 -4.72 10.33 -0.75
C LEU A 39 -4.39 11.80 -1.07
N PRO A 40 -3.35 12.38 -0.46
CA PRO A 40 -2.92 13.72 -0.84
C PRO A 40 -2.48 13.73 -2.31
N ALA A 41 -2.93 14.71 -3.11
CA ALA A 41 -2.55 14.82 -4.53
C ALA A 41 -1.02 14.90 -4.78
N SER A 42 -0.24 15.20 -3.73
CA SER A 42 1.22 15.19 -3.77
C SER A 42 1.83 13.78 -3.76
N THR A 43 1.10 12.74 -3.32
CA THR A 43 1.56 11.33 -3.38
C THR A 43 1.56 10.80 -4.81
N LEU A 44 0.58 11.22 -5.62
CA LEU A 44 0.49 10.96 -7.06
C LEU A 44 1.65 11.58 -7.86
N LYS A 45 2.37 12.55 -7.27
CA LYS A 45 3.55 13.18 -7.89
C LYS A 45 4.87 12.59 -7.42
N LYS A 46 4.87 11.78 -6.35
CA LYS A 46 6.07 11.30 -5.67
C LYS A 46 6.10 9.77 -5.65
N LYS A 47 6.74 9.15 -6.66
CA LYS A 47 7.01 7.69 -6.66
C LYS A 47 7.69 7.22 -5.37
N ASN A 48 8.58 8.03 -4.80
CA ASN A 48 9.27 7.72 -3.54
C ASN A 48 8.31 7.54 -2.34
N TRP A 49 7.12 8.15 -2.39
CA TRP A 49 6.10 7.98 -1.35
C TRP A 49 5.62 6.52 -1.27
N TRP A 50 5.60 5.85 -2.42
CA TRP A 50 5.24 4.45 -2.60
C TRP A 50 6.45 3.51 -2.60
N SER A 51 7.53 3.90 -1.95
CA SER A 51 8.70 3.01 -1.81
C SER A 51 8.43 1.92 -0.77
N ASN A 52 9.12 0.78 -0.89
CA ASN A 52 9.02 -0.34 0.05
C ASN A 52 9.84 -0.12 1.34
N ARG A 53 9.91 1.12 1.82
CA ARG A 53 10.73 1.47 3.00
C ARG A 53 9.94 1.25 4.28
N ASP A 54 10.27 0.20 5.01
CA ASP A 54 9.77 0.01 6.37
C ASP A 54 10.51 0.96 7.34
N SER A 55 9.97 2.16 7.52
CA SER A 55 10.54 3.18 8.40
C SER A 55 9.43 3.90 9.18
N PRO A 56 9.71 4.43 10.38
CA PRO A 56 8.69 5.11 11.19
C PRO A 56 8.10 6.35 10.50
N SER A 57 8.80 6.93 9.53
CA SER A 57 8.33 8.05 8.70
C SER A 57 7.54 7.62 7.46
N ALA A 58 7.43 6.32 7.19
CA ALA A 58 6.76 5.75 6.01
C ALA A 58 5.70 4.72 6.42
N LEU A 59 4.75 5.16 7.26
CA LEU A 59 3.65 4.33 7.76
C LEU A 59 2.81 3.68 6.64
N GLN A 60 2.71 4.34 5.48
CA GLN A 60 2.06 3.75 4.31
C GLN A 60 2.76 2.47 3.85
N ALA A 61 4.09 2.48 3.81
CA ALA A 61 4.87 1.37 3.29
C ALA A 61 4.86 0.17 4.22
N THR A 62 4.85 0.42 5.53
CA THR A 62 4.65 -0.63 6.52
C THR A 62 3.36 -1.41 6.30
N ALA A 63 2.31 -0.84 5.68
CA ALA A 63 1.05 -1.55 5.43
C ALA A 63 1.21 -2.72 4.44
N TRP A 64 1.76 -2.48 3.25
CA TRP A 64 1.97 -3.55 2.28
C TRP A 64 3.18 -4.42 2.65
N VAL A 65 4.27 -3.84 3.15
CA VAL A 65 5.45 -4.60 3.57
C VAL A 65 5.13 -5.56 4.73
N SER A 66 4.35 -5.13 5.72
CA SER A 66 3.91 -6.04 6.80
C SER A 66 2.98 -7.13 6.28
N ALA A 67 2.20 -6.86 5.22
CA ALA A 67 1.32 -7.84 4.60
C ALA A 67 2.09 -8.86 3.73
N GLY A 68 3.42 -8.70 3.58
CA GLY A 68 4.23 -9.53 2.69
C GLY A 68 4.25 -9.03 1.25
N TYR A 69 3.68 -7.88 0.95
CA TYR A 69 3.64 -7.29 -0.39
C TYR A 69 4.70 -6.22 -0.59
N GLN A 70 5.14 -6.06 -1.82
CA GLN A 70 5.97 -4.95 -2.25
C GLN A 70 5.42 -4.33 -3.52
N ILE A 71 5.57 -3.01 -3.64
CA ILE A 71 5.26 -2.28 -4.86
C ILE A 71 6.21 -2.77 -5.96
N GLU A 72 5.65 -3.34 -7.01
CA GLU A 72 6.36 -3.76 -8.22
C GLU A 72 6.37 -2.65 -9.27
N SER A 73 5.19 -2.08 -9.54
CA SER A 73 5.04 -0.99 -10.50
C SER A 73 3.97 0.00 -10.09
N ILE A 74 4.13 1.25 -10.51
CA ILE A 74 3.19 2.34 -10.25
C ILE A 74 2.91 3.08 -11.53
N ASP A 75 1.61 3.16 -11.82
CA ASP A 75 1.03 4.12 -12.73
C ASP A 75 0.56 5.34 -11.93
N LEU A 76 1.28 6.45 -12.06
CA LEU A 76 0.96 7.70 -11.36
C LEU A 76 -0.37 8.32 -11.80
N ILE A 77 -0.98 7.81 -12.87
CA ILE A 77 -2.25 8.28 -13.41
C ILE A 77 -3.42 7.48 -12.82
N GLN A 78 -3.24 6.19 -12.53
CA GLN A 78 -4.39 5.30 -12.32
C GLN A 78 -4.25 4.27 -11.19
N SER A 79 -3.14 3.55 -11.10
CA SER A 79 -3.04 2.36 -10.23
C SER A 79 -1.62 1.98 -9.85
N LEU A 80 -1.49 1.03 -8.92
CA LEU A 80 -0.24 0.40 -8.57
C LEU A 80 -0.40 -1.11 -8.55
N ALA A 81 0.65 -1.81 -8.94
CA ALA A 81 0.76 -3.25 -8.83
C ALA A 81 1.69 -3.60 -7.66
N MET A 82 1.17 -4.44 -6.78
CA MET A 82 1.91 -5.06 -5.70
C MET A 82 2.15 -6.53 -6.02
N LYS A 83 3.32 -7.02 -5.66
CA LYS A 83 3.68 -8.42 -5.78
C LYS A 83 3.94 -8.98 -4.39
N ASP A 84 3.49 -10.21 -4.17
CA ASP A 84 3.83 -10.95 -2.96
C ASP A 84 5.36 -11.17 -2.92
N SER A 85 5.97 -10.81 -1.81
CA SER A 85 7.42 -10.88 -1.58
C SER A 85 7.85 -12.21 -0.95
N ILE A 86 6.90 -13.06 -0.59
CA ILE A 86 7.12 -14.34 0.08
C ILE A 86 7.00 -15.51 -0.92
N ALA A 87 6.39 -15.27 -2.08
CA ALA A 87 6.25 -16.18 -3.22
C ALA A 87 7.48 -16.31 -4.12
#